data_AF-A0A6B3CAH7-F1
#
_entry.id   AF-A0A6B3CAH7-F1
#
_cell.length_a   1.000
_cell.length_b   1.000
_cell.length_c   1.000
_cell.angle_alpha   90.00
_cell.angle_beta   90.00
_cell.angle_gamma   90.00
#
_symmetry.space_group_name_H-M   'P 1'
#
loop_
_entity.id
_entity.type
_entity.pdbx_description
1 polymer ?
#
loop_
_entity_poly.entity_id
_entity_poly.type
_entity_poly.pdbx_seq_one_letter_code
_entity_poly.pdbx_strand_id
1 'polypeptide(L)'
;GVDRYSGLDGHHLTDHRTGFAPHGLAWIACRTTSSRIDIALAARTVTRPGAPVVTNRTPAGTVQTFRLPVAPRRSVTVVKTAALYTSLDRPAGDLVERAMEHASRAPGFPALLTTQHSAWERLWEEGEISV
;
A
#
# COMPACT_ATOMS: atom_id res chain seq x y z
N GLY A 1 -6.77 11.95 -9.29
CA GLY A 1 -5.46 11.59 -9.88
C GLY A 1 -4.45 12.67 -9.55
N VAL A 2 -3.16 12.43 -9.80
CA VAL A 2 -2.14 13.49 -9.77
C VAL A 2 -2.31 14.34 -11.03
N ASP A 3 -2.10 15.65 -10.94
CA ASP A 3 -2.43 16.61 -12.01
C ASP A 3 -1.74 16.27 -13.35
N ARG A 4 -0.51 15.75 -13.29
CA ARG A 4 0.25 15.27 -14.46
C ARG A 4 -0.39 14.09 -15.21
N TYR A 5 -1.32 13.37 -14.56
CA TYR A 5 -2.03 12.23 -15.13
C TYR A 5 -3.51 12.52 -15.36
N SER A 6 -3.94 13.78 -15.24
CA SER A 6 -5.33 14.20 -15.49
C SER A 6 -5.76 14.02 -16.96
N GLY A 7 -4.80 14.07 -17.89
CA GLY A 7 -5.02 13.86 -19.33
C GLY A 7 -4.83 12.42 -19.82
N LEU A 8 -4.53 11.47 -18.93
CA LEU A 8 -4.63 10.04 -19.27
C LEU A 8 -6.06 9.59 -19.04
N ASP A 9 -6.61 8.78 -19.95
CA ASP A 9 -8.03 8.41 -19.93
C ASP A 9 -8.49 7.76 -18.63
N GLY A 10 -7.63 7.31 -17.72
CA GLY A 10 -8.05 6.80 -16.40
C GLY A 10 -8.88 5.50 -16.49
N HIS A 11 -9.11 4.98 -17.69
CA HIS A 11 -9.86 3.77 -18.00
C HIS A 11 -8.94 2.55 -18.14
N HIS A 12 -7.71 2.61 -17.60
CA HIS A 12 -6.74 1.51 -17.66
C HIS A 12 -7.02 0.41 -16.63
N LEU A 13 -7.91 0.68 -15.67
CA LEU A 13 -8.33 -0.24 -14.63
C LEU A 13 -9.85 -0.45 -14.70
N THR A 14 -10.29 -1.68 -14.46
CA THR A 14 -11.69 -2.12 -14.43
C THR A 14 -11.95 -3.01 -13.22
N ASP A 15 -13.19 -3.47 -13.05
CA ASP A 15 -13.58 -4.44 -12.02
C ASP A 15 -13.17 -4.03 -10.59
N HIS A 16 -13.35 -2.74 -10.27
CA HIS A 16 -12.92 -2.20 -8.98
C HIS A 16 -13.75 -2.80 -7.86
N ARG A 17 -13.06 -3.36 -6.87
CA ARG A 17 -13.63 -3.81 -5.59
C ARG A 17 -12.82 -3.18 -4.48
N THR A 18 -13.49 -2.73 -3.43
CA THR A 18 -12.83 -2.02 -2.34
C THR A 18 -13.45 -2.39 -1.02
N GLY A 19 -12.71 -2.24 0.07
CA GLY A 19 -13.26 -2.48 1.39
C GLY A 19 -12.31 -2.16 2.51
N PHE A 20 -12.81 -2.38 3.72
CA PHE A 20 -12.04 -2.33 4.95
C PHE A 20 -12.14 -3.70 5.63
N ALA A 21 -11.03 -4.16 6.17
CA ALA A 21 -10.94 -5.29 7.08
C ALA A 21 -10.76 -4.77 8.53
N PRO A 22 -10.77 -5.65 9.56
CA PRO A 22 -10.61 -5.24 10.95
C PRO A 22 -9.41 -4.32 11.18
N HIS A 23 -9.49 -3.50 12.24
CA HIS A 23 -8.48 -2.49 12.59
C HIS A 23 -8.21 -1.44 11.50
N GLY A 24 -9.15 -1.25 10.56
CA GLY A 24 -9.08 -0.21 9.54
C GLY A 24 -8.10 -0.51 8.41
N LEU A 25 -7.77 -1.78 8.18
CA LEU A 25 -6.96 -2.20 7.03
C LEU A 25 -7.76 -1.97 5.75
N ALA A 26 -7.30 -1.05 4.90
CA ALA A 26 -8.00 -0.68 3.67
C ALA A 26 -7.49 -1.53 2.50
N TRP A 27 -8.37 -1.95 1.60
CA TRP A 27 -7.96 -2.70 0.41
C TRP A 27 -8.72 -2.27 -0.84
N ILE A 28 -8.07 -2.49 -1.99
CA ILE A 28 -8.62 -2.35 -3.34
C ILE A 28 -8.17 -3.55 -4.18
N ALA A 29 -9.05 -4.01 -5.05
CA ALA A 29 -8.74 -4.91 -6.14
C ALA A 29 -9.28 -4.34 -7.45
N CYS A 30 -8.58 -4.59 -8.54
CA CYS A 30 -8.97 -4.15 -9.87
C CYS A 30 -8.29 -5.04 -10.92
N ARG A 31 -8.61 -4.80 -12.19
CA ARG A 31 -8.04 -5.50 -13.33
C ARG A 31 -7.54 -4.52 -14.37
N THR A 32 -6.37 -4.75 -14.95
CA THR A 32 -5.91 -3.96 -16.11
C THR A 32 -6.76 -4.27 -17.34
N THR A 33 -7.16 -3.25 -18.10
CA THR A 33 -8.08 -3.45 -19.24
C THR A 33 -7.47 -4.24 -20.38
N SER A 34 -6.24 -3.91 -20.80
CA SER A 34 -5.59 -4.55 -21.95
C SER A 34 -4.99 -5.92 -21.61
N SER A 35 -4.18 -6.00 -20.55
CA SER A 35 -3.44 -7.22 -20.20
C SER A 35 -4.22 -8.18 -19.27
N ARG A 36 -5.37 -7.75 -18.74
CA ARG A 36 -6.22 -8.54 -17.83
C ARG A 36 -5.47 -9.07 -16.61
N ILE A 37 -4.49 -8.31 -16.11
CA ILE A 37 -3.78 -8.62 -14.88
C ILE A 37 -4.68 -8.23 -13.72
N ASP A 38 -4.99 -9.19 -12.86
CA ASP A 38 -5.68 -8.93 -11.60
C ASP A 38 -4.68 -8.34 -10.60
N ILE A 39 -5.09 -7.30 -9.91
CA ILE A 39 -4.28 -6.56 -8.94
C ILE A 39 -5.05 -6.49 -7.63
N ALA A 40 -4.37 -6.76 -6.52
CA ALA A 40 -4.87 -6.50 -5.18
C ALA A 40 -3.85 -5.71 -4.37
N LEU A 41 -4.31 -4.67 -3.68
CA LEU A 41 -3.51 -3.84 -2.81
C LEU A 41 -4.23 -3.71 -1.46
N ALA A 42 -3.53 -4.02 -0.37
CA ALA A 42 -3.99 -3.72 0.98
C ALA A 42 -3.02 -2.75 1.66
N ALA A 43 -3.54 -1.86 2.49
CA ALA A 43 -2.77 -0.84 3.17
C ALA A 43 -3.20 -0.69 4.64
N ARG A 44 -2.21 -0.83 5.54
CA ARG A 44 -2.34 -0.57 6.97
C ARG A 44 -1.78 0.80 7.27
N THR A 45 -2.60 1.67 7.87
CA THR A 45 -2.19 3.02 8.28
C THR A 45 -2.12 3.11 9.80
N VAL A 46 -0.96 3.45 10.35
CA VAL A 46 -0.72 3.62 11.79
C VAL A 46 -0.29 5.06 12.06
N THR A 47 -0.92 5.70 13.03
CA THR A 47 -0.61 7.08 13.46
C THR A 47 0.00 7.08 14.86
N ARG A 48 0.94 8.00 15.13
CA ARG A 48 1.52 8.23 16.46
C ARG A 48 1.51 9.72 16.79
N PRO A 49 0.79 10.18 17.83
CA PRO A 49 -0.13 9.40 18.66
C PRO A 49 -1.28 8.81 17.83
N GLY A 50 -1.89 7.74 18.34
CA GLY A 50 -3.08 7.16 17.72
C GLY A 50 -4.20 8.20 17.60
N ALA A 51 -4.90 8.20 16.47
CA ALA A 51 -5.95 9.16 16.18
C ALA A 51 -7.23 8.46 15.71
N PRO A 52 -8.42 8.98 16.06
CA PRO A 52 -9.67 8.54 15.46
C PRO A 52 -9.62 8.63 13.94
N VAL A 53 -10.29 7.68 13.29
CA VAL A 53 -10.35 7.58 11.83
C VAL A 53 -11.81 7.52 11.39
N VAL A 54 -12.14 8.32 10.38
CA VAL A 54 -13.38 8.17 9.62
C VAL A 54 -13.04 7.42 8.34
N THR A 55 -13.74 6.32 8.08
CA THR A 55 -13.55 5.49 6.89
C THR A 55 -14.70 5.70 5.92
N ASN A 56 -14.38 5.80 4.63
CA ASN A 56 -15.37 5.87 3.56
C ASN A 56 -14.93 5.02 2.36
N ARG A 57 -15.90 4.52 1.60
CA ARG A 57 -15.67 3.79 0.35
C ARG A 57 -16.11 4.65 -0.82
N THR A 58 -15.37 4.57 -1.92
CA THR A 58 -15.74 5.15 -3.20
C THR A 58 -15.80 4.03 -4.24
N PRO A 59 -16.42 4.25 -5.42
CA PRO A 59 -16.46 3.24 -6.47
C PRO A 59 -15.08 2.72 -6.89
N ALA A 60 -14.05 3.58 -6.80
CA ALA A 60 -12.69 3.26 -7.23
C ALA A 60 -11.65 3.28 -6.08
N GLY A 61 -12.08 3.34 -4.82
CA GLY A 61 -11.13 3.38 -3.71
C GLY A 61 -11.71 3.34 -2.31
N THR A 62 -10.82 3.57 -1.36
CA THR A 62 -11.11 3.74 0.07
C THR A 62 -10.47 5.02 0.56
N VAL A 63 -11.13 5.68 1.51
CA VAL A 63 -10.66 6.93 2.12
C VAL A 63 -10.61 6.74 3.63
N GLN A 64 -9.48 7.11 4.23
CA GLN A 64 -9.31 7.19 5.68
C GLN A 64 -8.94 8.62 6.04
N THR A 65 -9.78 9.27 6.85
CA THR A 65 -9.55 10.64 7.31
C THR A 65 -9.19 10.62 8.79
N PHE A 66 -8.01 11.16 9.11
CA PHE A 66 -7.48 11.25 10.48
C PHE A 66 -7.40 12.72 10.91
N ARG A 67 -7.72 13.00 12.17
CA ARG A 67 -7.50 14.33 12.78
C ARG A 67 -6.29 14.25 13.71
N LEU A 68 -5.17 14.83 13.28
CA LEU A 68 -3.87 14.71 13.93
C LEU A 68 -3.52 15.96 14.76
N PRO A 69 -3.11 15.83 16.04
CA PRO A 69 -2.84 16.96 16.92
C PRO A 69 -1.40 17.49 16.75
N VAL A 70 -1.10 18.09 15.60
CA VAL A 70 0.22 18.70 15.33
C VAL A 70 0.38 20.01 16.12
N ALA A 71 1.52 20.18 16.78
CA ALA A 71 1.82 21.40 17.55
C ALA A 71 3.34 21.70 17.52
N PRO A 72 3.77 22.92 17.89
CA PRO A 72 5.19 23.24 18.06
C PRO A 72 5.88 22.21 18.98
N ARG A 73 7.01 21.65 18.53
CA ARG A 73 7.77 20.61 19.24
C ARG A 73 7.01 19.31 19.52
N ARG A 74 5.84 19.11 18.91
CA ARG A 74 5.04 17.88 18.97
C ARG A 74 4.72 17.38 17.58
N SER A 75 5.57 16.48 17.07
CA SER A 75 5.37 15.83 15.78
C SER A 75 4.31 14.73 15.87
N VAL A 76 3.70 14.45 14.72
CA VAL A 76 2.85 13.29 14.51
C VAL A 76 3.49 12.44 13.41
N THR A 77 3.51 11.13 13.59
CA THR A 77 3.97 10.19 12.56
C THR A 77 2.79 9.47 11.96
N VAL A 78 2.76 9.35 10.63
CA VAL A 78 1.84 8.48 9.91
C VAL A 78 2.67 7.48 9.12
N VAL A 79 2.47 6.20 9.37
CA VAL A 79 3.10 5.10 8.64
C VAL A 79 2.02 4.39 7.85
N LYS A 80 2.18 4.31 6.53
CA LYS A 80 1.34 3.51 5.66
C LYS A 80 2.17 2.36 5.10
N THR A 81 1.83 1.14 5.47
CA THR A 81 2.45 -0.08 4.94
C THR A 81 1.48 -0.72 3.97
N ALA A 82 1.91 -0.95 2.72
CA ALA A 82 1.08 -1.54 1.69
C ALA A 82 1.69 -2.86 1.17
N ALA A 83 0.84 -3.82 0.85
CA ALA A 83 1.21 -5.05 0.17
C ALA A 83 0.44 -5.14 -1.15
N LEU A 84 1.18 -5.38 -2.24
CA LEU A 84 0.68 -5.49 -3.60
C LEU A 84 0.86 -6.93 -4.06
N TYR A 85 -0.21 -7.50 -4.61
CA TYR A 85 -0.19 -8.80 -5.28
C TYR A 85 -0.85 -8.69 -6.64
N THR A 86 -0.38 -9.50 -7.58
CA THR A 86 -0.91 -9.59 -8.93
C THR A 86 -1.15 -11.03 -9.34
N SER A 87 -1.95 -11.25 -10.39
CA SER A 87 -2.14 -12.58 -10.99
C SER A 87 -0.85 -13.19 -11.58
N LEU A 88 0.23 -12.41 -11.68
CA LEU A 88 1.55 -12.88 -12.11
C LEU A 88 2.32 -13.58 -10.97
N ASP A 89 1.96 -13.31 -9.71
CA ASP A 89 2.66 -13.87 -8.57
C ASP A 89 2.36 -15.37 -8.41
N ARG A 90 3.39 -16.12 -7.98
CA ARG A 90 3.28 -17.57 -7.71
C ARG A 90 3.46 -17.88 -6.22
N PRO A 91 2.79 -18.92 -5.69
CA PRO A 91 1.68 -19.65 -6.32
C PRO A 91 0.45 -18.76 -6.51
N ALA A 92 -0.47 -19.18 -7.38
CA ALA A 92 -1.76 -18.51 -7.53
C ALA A 92 -2.62 -18.68 -6.26
N GLY A 93 -3.55 -17.76 -6.00
CA GLY A 93 -4.45 -17.80 -4.85
C GLY A 93 -5.32 -16.55 -4.79
N ASP A 94 -6.09 -16.38 -3.70
CA ASP A 94 -6.85 -15.15 -3.49
C ASP A 94 -5.90 -13.97 -3.24
N LEU A 95 -5.81 -13.06 -4.21
CA LEU A 95 -4.91 -11.92 -4.16
C LEU A 95 -5.28 -10.93 -3.05
N VAL A 96 -6.58 -10.75 -2.77
CA VAL A 96 -7.05 -9.80 -1.76
C VAL A 96 -6.72 -10.32 -0.37
N GLU A 97 -6.99 -11.60 -0.11
CA GLU A 97 -6.63 -12.24 1.15
C GLU A 97 -5.13 -12.16 1.41
N ARG A 98 -4.30 -12.53 0.42
CA ARG A 98 -2.83 -12.45 0.53
C ARG A 98 -2.33 -11.04 0.79
N ALA A 99 -2.86 -10.05 0.07
CA ALA A 99 -2.50 -8.65 0.29
C ALA A 99 -2.86 -8.21 1.71
N MET A 100 -4.07 -8.54 2.18
CA MET A 100 -4.52 -8.19 3.52
C MET A 100 -3.67 -8.86 4.60
N GLU A 101 -3.42 -10.17 4.47
CA GLU A 101 -2.61 -10.95 5.40
C GLU A 101 -1.19 -10.38 5.50
N HIS A 102 -0.54 -10.13 4.37
CA HIS A 102 0.80 -9.56 4.32
C HIS A 102 0.82 -8.16 4.96
N ALA A 103 -0.06 -7.24 4.52
CA ALA A 103 -0.11 -5.89 5.07
C ALA A 103 -0.42 -5.87 6.58
N SER A 104 -1.25 -6.81 7.06
CA SER A 104 -1.59 -6.94 8.48
C SER A 104 -0.41 -7.41 9.33
N ARG A 105 0.40 -8.36 8.82
CA ARG A 105 1.53 -8.97 9.53
C ARG A 105 2.88 -8.28 9.28
N ALA A 106 2.95 -7.39 8.29
CA ALA A 106 4.18 -6.66 7.99
C ALA A 106 4.73 -5.97 9.24
N PRO A 107 6.05 -5.99 9.48
CA PRO A 107 6.62 -5.35 10.65
C PRO A 107 6.49 -3.82 10.61
N GLY A 108 6.85 -3.15 11.71
CA GLY A 108 6.88 -1.69 11.76
C GLY A 108 7.93 -1.09 10.82
N PHE A 109 7.76 0.19 10.49
CA PHE A 109 8.64 0.91 9.55
C PHE A 109 10.15 0.78 9.84
N PRO A 110 10.64 0.88 11.10
CA PRO A 110 12.08 0.73 11.36
C PRO A 110 12.63 -0.62 10.92
N ALA A 111 11.91 -1.71 11.19
CA ALA A 111 12.34 -3.04 10.78
C ALA A 111 12.30 -3.23 9.26
N LEU A 112 11.26 -2.71 8.59
CA LEU A 112 11.19 -2.69 7.12
C LEU A 112 12.36 -1.93 6.50
N LEU A 113 12.73 -0.78 7.07
CA LEU A 113 13.85 0.04 6.61
C LEU A 113 15.17 -0.71 6.76
N THR A 114 15.40 -1.36 7.92
CA THR A 114 16.60 -2.19 8.14
C THR A 114 16.68 -3.32 7.11
N THR A 115 15.60 -4.07 6.91
CA THR A 115 15.58 -5.15 5.90
C THR A 115 15.87 -4.62 4.49
N GLN A 116 15.31 -3.46 4.13
CA GLN A 116 15.55 -2.85 2.83
C GLN A 116 17.01 -2.40 2.65
N HIS A 117 17.62 -1.84 3.69
CA HIS A 117 19.02 -1.43 3.66
C HIS A 117 19.94 -2.62 3.42
N SER A 118 19.77 -3.70 4.19
CA SER A 118 20.56 -4.92 4.02
C SER A 118 20.36 -5.60 2.67
N ALA A 119 19.17 -5.50 2.08
CA ALA A 119 18.92 -5.98 0.72
C ALA A 119 19.69 -5.14 -0.32
N TRP A 120 19.71 -3.82 -0.15
CA TRP A 120 20.46 -2.93 -1.03
C TRP A 120 21.97 -3.09 -0.90
N GLU A 121 22.50 -3.20 0.32
CA GLU A 121 23.93 -3.46 0.57
C GLU A 121 24.40 -4.69 -0.20
N ARG A 122 23.64 -5.80 -0.11
CA ARG A 122 23.96 -7.03 -0.86
C ARG A 122 23.96 -6.82 -2.37
N LEU A 123 22.97 -6.12 -2.91
CA LEU A 123 22.91 -5.85 -4.35
C LEU A 123 24.09 -4.99 -4.82
N TRP A 124 24.53 -4.05 -3.98
CA TRP A 124 25.71 -3.23 -4.29
C TRP A 124 27.01 -4.04 -4.23
N GLU A 125 27.17 -4.92 -3.24
CA GLU A 125 28.33 -5.82 -3.15
C GLU A 125 28.42 -6.76 -4.35
N GLU A 126 27.29 -7.33 -4.80
CA GLU A 126 27.25 -8.22 -5.97
C GLU A 126 27.43 -7.47 -7.30
N GLY A 127 27.01 -6.21 -7.36
CA GLY A 127 27.00 -5.37 -8.56
C GLY A 127 28.14 -4.35 -8.62
N GLU A 128 29.10 -4.38 -7.70
CA GLU A 128 30.15 -3.37 -7.63
C GLU A 128 31.05 -3.46 -8.86
N ILE A 129 31.06 -2.39 -9.66
CA ILE A 129 31.98 -2.22 -10.77
C ILE A 129 33.11 -1.32 -10.27
N SER A 130 34.28 -1.89 -10.06
CA SER A 130 35.51 -1.12 -9.83
C SER A 130 35.89 -0.39 -11.12
N VAL A 131 35.99 0.94 -11.07
CA VAL A 131 36.50 1.78 -12.16
C VAL A 131 38.00 1.95 -12.03
#